data_AF-A0A3D2WJ39-F1
#
_entry.id   AF-A0A3D2WJ39-F1
#
_cell.length_a   1.000
_cell.length_b   1.000
_cell.length_c   1.000
_cell.angle_alpha   90.00
_cell.angle_beta   90.00
_cell.angle_gamma   90.00
#
_symmetry.space_group_name_H-M   'P 1'
#
loop_
_entity.id
_entity.type
_entity.pdbx_description
1 polymer ?
#
loop_
_entity_poly.entity_id
_entity_poly.type
_entity_poly.pdbx_seq_one_letter_code
_entity_poly.pdbx_strand_id
1 'polypeptide(L)'
;MKKIIFDVDGVLIDGYHYRPELRKCWHKNLNEDFGIDPEYFSNTFFIDPFSSKVLPGDLDLKEALSEWLPSVGYTGKVDTFIQYWLKNDSTLNPALMHKIKALKKSGLTQLYIATNQAHIRAHYLMDTLGLA
;
A
#
# COMPACT_ATOMS: atom_id res chain seq x y z
N MET A 1 24.57 -16.63 11.43
CA MET A 1 23.27 -16.64 10.73
C MET A 1 23.00 -15.24 10.20
N LYS A 2 22.72 -15.09 8.89
CA LYS A 2 22.50 -13.75 8.29
C LYS A 2 21.06 -13.31 8.51
N LYS A 3 20.85 -12.01 8.68
CA LYS A 3 19.52 -11.38 8.77
C LYS A 3 19.33 -10.50 7.55
N ILE A 4 18.18 -10.62 6.90
CA ILE A 4 17.79 -9.76 5.78
C ILE A 4 16.49 -9.09 6.15
N ILE A 5 16.45 -7.77 6.01
CA ILE A 5 15.30 -6.94 6.32
C ILE A 5 14.87 -6.29 5.01
N PHE A 6 13.62 -6.49 4.62
CA PHE A 6 13.05 -5.95 3.40
C PHE A 6 12.14 -4.77 3.73
N ASP A 7 12.27 -3.69 2.96
CA ASP A 7 11.16 -2.76 2.80
C ASP A 7 10.08 -3.38 1.90
N VAL A 8 8.90 -2.76 1.80
CA VAL A 8 7.76 -3.23 1.00
C VAL A 8 7.68 -2.49 -0.32
N ASP A 9 7.43 -1.18 -0.31
CA ASP A 9 7.07 -0.42 -1.51
C ASP A 9 8.28 -0.15 -2.42
N GLY A 10 8.25 -0.69 -3.63
CA GLY A 10 9.39 -0.68 -4.56
C GLY A 10 10.42 -1.79 -4.28
N VAL A 11 10.15 -2.68 -3.32
CA VAL A 11 10.98 -3.85 -3.01
C VAL A 11 10.15 -5.14 -3.13
N LEU A 12 9.32 -5.46 -2.14
CA LEU A 12 8.42 -6.62 -2.19
C LEU A 12 7.23 -6.35 -3.11
N ILE A 13 6.72 -5.12 -3.09
CA ILE A 13 5.62 -4.64 -3.94
C ILE A 13 6.18 -3.83 -5.10
N ASP A 14 5.79 -4.23 -6.30
CA ASP A 14 6.13 -3.62 -7.58
C ASP A 14 5.12 -2.50 -7.90
N GLY A 15 5.22 -1.41 -7.14
CA GLY A 15 4.38 -0.21 -7.27
C GLY A 15 5.21 1.07 -7.42
N TYR A 16 6.14 1.27 -6.47
CA TYR A 16 7.03 2.42 -6.44
C TYR A 16 8.33 2.20 -7.23
N HIS A 17 8.81 3.27 -7.87
CA HIS A 17 10.12 3.32 -8.49
C HIS A 17 10.69 4.75 -8.41
N TYR A 18 12.01 4.89 -8.30
CA TYR A 18 12.65 6.21 -8.22
C TYR A 18 12.40 7.06 -9.47
N ARG A 19 12.41 6.40 -10.64
CA ARG A 19 12.02 7.01 -11.92
C ARG A 19 10.49 7.04 -12.06
N PRO A 20 9.86 8.23 -12.22
CA PRO A 20 8.41 8.36 -12.27
C PRO A 20 7.74 7.55 -13.38
N GLU A 21 8.36 7.44 -14.55
CA GLU A 21 7.81 6.72 -15.71
C GLU A 21 7.69 5.21 -15.50
N LEU A 22 8.39 4.67 -14.51
CA LEU A 22 8.34 3.25 -14.14
C LEU A 22 7.39 2.99 -12.97
N ARG A 23 6.75 4.02 -12.40
CA ARG A 23 5.81 3.85 -11.29
C ARG A 23 4.47 3.27 -11.77
N LYS A 24 4.00 2.27 -11.04
CA LYS A 24 2.68 1.65 -11.23
C LYS A 24 1.72 2.21 -10.19
N CYS A 25 1.31 3.45 -10.41
CA CYS A 25 0.42 4.11 -9.45
C CYS A 25 -0.99 3.51 -9.53
N TRP A 26 -1.48 2.99 -8.40
CA TRP A 26 -2.81 2.40 -8.25
C TRP A 26 -3.94 3.42 -8.52
N HIS A 27 -3.67 4.70 -8.27
CA HIS A 27 -4.68 5.76 -8.33
C HIS A 27 -4.95 6.30 -9.75
N LYS A 28 -4.27 5.79 -10.80
CA LYS A 28 -4.38 6.32 -12.18
C LYS A 28 -5.82 6.32 -12.72
N ASN A 29 -6.64 5.37 -12.30
CA ASN A 29 -8.00 5.18 -12.81
C ASN A 29 -9.08 5.67 -11.82
N LEU A 30 -8.72 6.41 -10.75
CA LEU A 30 -9.70 6.86 -9.75
C LEU A 30 -10.84 7.71 -10.35
N ASN A 31 -10.55 8.48 -11.39
CA ASN A 31 -11.58 9.29 -12.05
C ASN A 31 -12.60 8.41 -12.77
N GLU A 32 -12.11 7.43 -13.53
CA GLU A 32 -12.96 6.50 -14.28
C GLU A 32 -13.77 5.60 -13.34
N ASP A 33 -13.14 5.10 -12.27
CA ASP A 33 -13.75 4.11 -11.38
C ASP A 33 -14.66 4.73 -10.31
N PHE A 34 -14.36 5.96 -9.87
CA PHE A 34 -15.05 6.59 -8.73
C PHE A 34 -15.40 8.07 -8.91
N GLY A 35 -15.05 8.70 -10.04
CA GLY A 35 -15.23 10.14 -10.23
C GLY A 35 -14.28 11.00 -9.41
N ILE A 36 -13.22 10.42 -8.85
CA ILE A 36 -12.26 11.13 -7.99
C ILE A 36 -11.05 11.57 -8.82
N ASP A 37 -10.71 12.85 -8.78
CA ASP A 37 -9.50 13.37 -9.41
C ASP A 37 -8.24 12.78 -8.72
N PRO A 38 -7.38 12.04 -9.45
CA PRO A 38 -6.18 11.42 -8.86
C PRO A 38 -5.15 12.43 -8.34
N GLU A 39 -5.01 13.57 -8.99
CA GLU A 39 -4.08 14.63 -8.58
C GLU A 39 -4.62 15.35 -7.34
N TYR A 40 -5.92 15.65 -7.31
CA TYR A 40 -6.56 16.23 -6.13
C TYR A 40 -6.47 15.29 -4.92
N PHE A 41 -6.73 13.99 -5.10
CA PHE A 41 -6.53 12.98 -4.04
C PHE A 41 -5.09 12.99 -3.51
N SER A 42 -4.11 13.01 -4.43
CA SER A 42 -2.69 13.00 -4.07
C SER A 42 -2.27 14.26 -3.33
N ASN A 43 -2.79 15.43 -3.72
CA ASN A 43 -2.42 16.72 -3.13
C ASN A 43 -3.19 17.07 -1.86
N THR A 44 -4.30 16.40 -1.58
CA THR A 44 -5.10 16.63 -0.37
C THR A 44 -4.96 15.44 0.58
N PHE A 45 -5.78 14.40 0.40
CA PHE A 45 -5.84 13.26 1.31
C PHE A 45 -4.47 12.64 1.60
N PHE A 46 -3.65 12.43 0.56
CA PHE A 46 -2.38 11.74 0.72
C PHE A 46 -1.34 12.56 1.51
N ILE A 47 -1.37 13.89 1.38
CA ILE A 47 -0.48 14.79 2.13
C ILE A 47 -0.95 14.93 3.58
N ASP A 48 -2.23 15.27 3.79
CA ASP A 48 -2.89 15.38 5.09
C ASP A 48 -4.38 15.04 4.90
N PRO A 49 -4.93 14.01 5.58
CA PRO A 49 -4.41 13.41 6.82
C PRO A 49 -3.54 12.15 6.67
N PHE A 50 -3.35 11.61 5.46
CA PHE A 50 -2.75 10.27 5.34
C PHE A 50 -1.31 10.21 5.84
N SER A 51 -0.40 11.01 5.26
CA SER A 51 1.03 10.95 5.61
C SER A 51 1.32 11.44 7.03
N SER A 52 0.54 12.39 7.52
CA SER A 52 0.72 13.08 8.80
C SER A 52 0.09 12.36 9.99
N LYS A 53 -1.04 11.65 9.81
CA LYS A 53 -1.83 11.07 10.91
C LYS A 53 -2.13 9.59 10.70
N VAL A 54 -2.51 9.18 9.49
CA VAL A 54 -2.87 7.76 9.24
C VAL A 54 -1.64 6.86 9.21
N LEU A 55 -0.59 7.29 8.50
CA LEU A 55 0.63 6.50 8.35
C LEU A 55 1.39 6.30 9.69
N PRO A 56 1.48 7.31 10.58
CA PRO A 56 2.04 7.11 11.93
C PRO A 56 1.14 6.28 12.87
N GLY A 57 -0.15 6.12 12.55
CA GLY A 57 -1.12 5.39 13.37
C GLY A 57 -1.95 6.27 14.33
N ASP A 58 -1.90 7.59 14.18
CA ASP A 58 -2.65 8.55 15.01
C ASP A 58 -4.12 8.70 14.60
N LEU A 59 -4.48 8.27 13.38
CA LEU A 59 -5.85 8.29 12.85
C LEU A 59 -6.14 7.02 12.05
N ASP A 60 -7.30 6.40 12.26
CA ASP A 60 -7.68 5.23 11.48
C ASP A 60 -7.95 5.59 10.00
N LEU A 61 -7.53 4.72 9.07
CA LEU A 61 -7.68 4.98 7.63
C LEU A 61 -9.15 5.09 7.22
N LYS A 62 -10.02 4.24 7.80
CA LYS A 62 -11.45 4.24 7.47
C LYS A 62 -12.11 5.50 7.99
N GLU A 63 -11.78 5.93 9.20
CA GLU A 63 -12.25 7.21 9.75
C GLU A 63 -11.82 8.40 8.87
N ALA A 64 -10.54 8.48 8.51
CA ALA A 64 -10.02 9.53 7.64
C ALA A 64 -10.72 9.57 6.27
N LEU A 65 -10.92 8.42 5.64
CA LEU A 65 -11.60 8.32 4.35
C LEU A 65 -13.11 8.60 4.46
N SER A 66 -13.76 8.22 5.56
CA SER A 66 -15.17 8.54 5.82
C SER A 66 -15.42 10.04 5.87
N GLU A 67 -14.45 10.82 6.33
CA GLU A 67 -14.52 12.28 6.31
C GLU A 67 -14.19 12.86 4.92
N TRP A 68 -13.11 12.40 4.30
CA TRP A 68 -12.60 13.02 3.07
C TRP A 68 -13.43 12.66 1.81
N LEU A 69 -13.86 11.42 1.65
CA LEU A 69 -14.52 10.95 0.42
C LEU A 69 -15.82 11.73 0.07
N PRO A 70 -16.73 12.03 1.02
CA PRO A 70 -17.89 12.86 0.73
C PRO A 70 -17.54 14.26 0.23
N SER A 71 -16.42 14.84 0.68
CA SER A 71 -15.99 16.19 0.30
C SER A 71 -15.63 16.30 -1.20
N VAL A 72 -15.30 15.17 -1.83
CA VAL A 72 -15.00 15.07 -3.27
C VAL A 72 -16.15 14.45 -4.08
N GLY A 73 -17.35 14.37 -3.49
CA GLY A 73 -18.55 13.88 -4.17
C GLY A 73 -18.67 12.36 -4.27
N TYR A 74 -17.79 11.59 -3.61
CA TYR A 74 -17.92 10.14 -3.57
C TYR A 74 -19.04 9.73 -2.61
N THR A 75 -20.03 8.98 -3.12
CA THR A 75 -21.21 8.53 -2.37
C THR A 75 -21.23 7.02 -2.07
N GLY A 76 -20.19 6.30 -2.50
CA GLY A 76 -20.06 4.87 -2.27
C GLY A 76 -19.61 4.52 -0.85
N LYS A 77 -19.49 3.22 -0.57
CA LYS A 77 -19.00 2.73 0.73
C LYS A 77 -17.49 2.93 0.83
N VAL A 78 -17.02 3.45 1.96
CA VAL A 78 -15.58 3.62 2.24
C VAL A 78 -14.81 2.29 2.14
N ASP A 79 -15.40 1.20 2.62
CA ASP A 79 -14.79 -0.13 2.51
C ASP A 79 -14.54 -0.54 1.04
N THR A 80 -15.40 -0.13 0.11
CA THR A 80 -15.20 -0.39 -1.32
C THR A 80 -13.96 0.34 -1.84
N PHE A 81 -13.79 1.61 -1.45
CA PHE A 81 -12.61 2.40 -1.83
C PHE A 81 -11.33 1.82 -1.21
N ILE A 82 -11.35 1.44 0.07
CA ILE A 82 -10.21 0.80 0.74
C ILE A 82 -9.85 -0.51 0.05
N GLN A 83 -10.83 -1.39 -0.23
CA GLN A 83 -10.57 -2.65 -0.91
C GLN A 83 -9.99 -2.43 -2.31
N TYR A 84 -10.49 -1.42 -3.04
CA TYR A 84 -9.91 -1.04 -4.32
C TYR A 84 -8.46 -0.63 -4.18
N TRP A 85 -8.14 0.27 -3.24
CA TRP A 85 -6.76 0.69 -3.00
C TRP A 85 -5.88 -0.52 -2.65
N LEU A 86 -6.24 -1.29 -1.61
CA LEU A 86 -5.45 -2.44 -1.16
C LEU A 86 -5.22 -3.45 -2.28
N LYS A 87 -6.21 -3.72 -3.13
CA LYS A 87 -6.06 -4.65 -4.26
C LYS A 87 -5.09 -4.12 -5.32
N ASN A 88 -5.22 -2.85 -5.69
CA ASN A 88 -4.46 -2.27 -6.82
C ASN A 88 -3.03 -1.86 -6.43
N ASP A 89 -2.78 -1.59 -5.15
CA ASP A 89 -1.48 -1.14 -4.63
C ASP A 89 -0.67 -2.25 -3.94
N SER A 90 -0.82 -3.49 -4.41
CA SER A 90 -0.31 -4.70 -3.73
C SER A 90 0.25 -5.76 -4.67
N THR A 91 0.73 -5.37 -5.85
CA THR A 91 1.31 -6.33 -6.80
C THR A 91 2.70 -6.78 -6.34
N LEU A 92 2.88 -8.06 -5.99
CA LEU A 92 4.17 -8.61 -5.56
C LEU A 92 5.20 -8.66 -6.71
N ASN A 93 6.47 -8.42 -6.40
CA ASN A 93 7.60 -8.67 -7.30
C ASN A 93 7.89 -10.20 -7.40
N PRO A 94 7.52 -10.89 -8.49
CA PRO A 94 7.56 -12.35 -8.52
C PRO A 94 8.99 -12.89 -8.51
N ALA A 95 9.92 -12.18 -9.16
CA ALA A 95 11.32 -12.57 -9.23
C ALA A 95 11.99 -12.49 -7.86
N LEU A 96 11.70 -11.45 -7.07
CA LEU A 96 12.19 -11.34 -5.71
C LEU A 96 11.54 -12.40 -4.80
N MET A 97 10.23 -12.61 -4.92
CA MET A 97 9.51 -13.61 -4.11
C MET A 97 10.09 -15.02 -4.29
N HIS A 98 10.45 -15.38 -5.52
CA HIS A 98 11.10 -16.66 -5.80
C HIS A 98 12.42 -16.83 -5.01
N LYS A 99 13.26 -15.78 -4.98
CA LYS A 99 14.53 -15.79 -4.25
C LYS A 99 14.33 -15.85 -2.73
N ILE A 100 13.39 -15.08 -2.20
CA ILE A 100 13.04 -15.08 -0.77
C ILE A 100 12.56 -16.47 -0.33
N LYS A 101 11.72 -17.14 -1.13
CA LYS A 101 11.28 -18.51 -0.85
C LYS A 101 12.44 -19.51 -0.79
N ALA A 102 13.39 -19.40 -1.72
CA ALA A 102 14.60 -20.25 -1.71
C ALA A 102 15.46 -20.00 -0.46
N LEU A 103 15.64 -18.73 -0.06
CA LEU A 103 16.35 -18.38 1.17
C LEU A 103 15.63 -18.92 2.42
N LYS A 104 14.30 -18.74 2.53
CA LYS A 104 13.49 -19.28 3.64
C LYS A 104 13.65 -20.79 3.75
N LYS A 105 13.59 -21.52 2.62
CA LYS A 105 13.77 -22.99 2.59
C LYS A 105 15.17 -23.46 3.02
N SER A 106 16.21 -22.65 2.78
CA SER A 106 17.58 -23.02 3.16
C SER A 106 17.79 -23.10 4.67
N GLY A 107 17.00 -22.38 5.48
CA GLY A 107 17.17 -22.29 6.93
C GLY A 107 18.42 -21.51 7.39
N LEU A 108 19.21 -20.95 6.46
CA LEU A 108 20.48 -20.28 6.76
C LEU A 108 20.33 -18.78 7.06
N THR A 109 19.16 -18.21 6.80
CA THR A 109 18.86 -16.79 6.90
C THR A 109 17.57 -16.53 7.67
N GLN A 110 17.59 -15.53 8.53
CA GLN A 110 16.37 -14.95 9.11
C GLN A 110 15.91 -13.80 8.22
N LEU A 111 14.61 -13.75 7.94
CA LEU A 111 13.99 -12.80 7.03
C LEU A 111 12.99 -11.96 7.82
N TYR A 112 13.03 -10.65 7.61
CA TYR A 112 12.19 -9.68 8.30
C TYR A 112 11.66 -8.65 7.30
N ILE A 113 10.59 -7.98 7.69
CA ILE A 113 10.05 -6.81 6.99
C ILE A 113 10.17 -5.61 7.93
N ALA A 114 10.65 -4.48 7.43
CA ALA A 114 10.64 -3.19 8.12
C ALA A 114 10.21 -2.11 7.13
N THR A 115 9.02 -1.56 7.34
CA THR A 115 8.36 -0.66 6.40
C THR A 115 7.42 0.29 7.15
N ASN A 116 7.10 1.43 6.54
CA ASN A 116 6.06 2.33 7.04
C ASN A 116 4.75 1.98 6.35
N GLN A 117 3.75 1.53 7.12
CA GLN A 117 2.46 1.10 6.58
C GLN A 117 1.33 1.52 7.51
N ALA A 118 0.24 2.03 6.93
CA ALA A 118 -1.01 2.16 7.66
C ALA A 118 -1.46 0.78 8.15
N HIS A 119 -2.04 0.70 9.36
CA HIS A 119 -2.36 -0.57 10.03
C HIS A 119 -3.14 -1.55 9.14
N ILE A 120 -4.20 -1.07 8.48
CA ILE A 120 -5.04 -1.91 7.62
C ILE A 120 -4.28 -2.46 6.40
N ARG A 121 -3.34 -1.69 5.84
CA ARG A 121 -2.49 -2.15 4.73
C ARG A 121 -1.46 -3.16 5.22
N ALA A 122 -0.85 -2.94 6.39
CA ALA A 122 0.04 -3.91 7.00
C ALA A 122 -0.65 -5.26 7.21
N HIS A 123 -1.88 -5.27 7.76
CA HIS A 123 -2.68 -6.48 7.93
C HIS A 123 -2.99 -7.16 6.59
N TYR A 124 -3.44 -6.39 5.59
CA TYR A 124 -3.71 -6.93 4.26
C TYR A 124 -2.47 -7.59 3.63
N LEU A 125 -1.31 -6.94 3.71
CA LEU A 125 -0.05 -7.48 3.19
C LEU A 125 0.35 -8.78 3.90
N MET A 126 0.24 -8.84 5.22
CA MET A 126 0.65 -10.03 5.99
C MET A 126 -0.31 -11.19 5.78
N ASP A 127 -1.61 -10.94 5.97
CA ASP A 127 -2.62 -11.99 6.06
C ASP A 127 -3.15 -12.39 4.67
N THR A 128 -3.31 -11.43 3.76
CA THR A 128 -3.90 -11.69 2.44
C THR A 128 -2.84 -12.03 1.39
N LEU A 129 -1.69 -11.35 1.39
CA LEU A 129 -0.60 -11.67 0.44
C LEU A 129 0.36 -12.75 0.97
N GLY A 130 0.20 -13.18 2.22
CA GLY A 130 1.00 -14.25 2.82
C GLY A 130 2.45 -13.83 3.07
N LEU A 131 2.65 -12.59 3.54
CA LEU A 131 3.98 -12.07 3.91
C LEU A 131 4.39 -12.39 5.36
N ALA A 132 3.52 -13.02 6.14
CA ALA A 132 3.80 -13.52 7.49
C ALA A 132 4.80 -14.71 7.53
#